data_AF-F1T408-F1
#
_entry.id   AF-F1T408-F1
#
_cell.length_a   1.000
_cell.length_b   1.000
_cell.length_c   1.000
_cell.angle_alpha   90.00
_cell.angle_beta   90.00
_cell.angle_gamma   90.00
#
_symmetry.space_group_name_H-M   'P 1'
#
loop_
_entity.id
_entity.type
_entity.pdbx_description
1 polymer ?
#
loop_
_entity_poly.entity_id
_entity_poly.type
_entity_poly.pdbx_seq_one_letter_code
_entity_poly.pdbx_strand_id
1 'polypeptide(L)'
;MDDITLDAVIAMLSDINDEVDFSTEDKLVDNRILDSFDILSVISAIDDEFDVSVPAKEIVPENFNSAQDIYEMIVRLADSE
;
A
#
# COMPACT_ATOMS: atom_id res chain seq x y z
N MET A 1 6.75 -14.41 -12.01
CA MET A 1 6.17 -13.40 -11.14
C MET A 1 7.35 -12.84 -10.38
N ASP A 2 7.69 -11.58 -10.65
CA ASP A 2 8.67 -10.89 -9.83
C ASP A 2 8.17 -10.98 -8.38
N ASP A 3 9.03 -11.46 -7.48
CA ASP A 3 8.67 -11.55 -6.07
C ASP A 3 8.32 -10.13 -5.60
N ILE A 4 7.07 -9.91 -5.19
CA ILE A 4 6.66 -8.64 -4.58
C ILE A 4 7.54 -8.49 -3.33
N THR A 5 8.17 -7.33 -3.17
CA THR A 5 9.04 -7.05 -2.02
C THR A 5 8.57 -5.81 -1.28
N LEU A 6 8.89 -5.74 0.02
CA LEU A 6 8.61 -4.55 0.83
C LEU A 6 9.27 -3.31 0.24
N ASP A 7 10.50 -3.43 -0.26
CA ASP A 7 11.23 -2.31 -0.88
C ASP A 7 10.50 -1.76 -2.11
N ALA A 8 9.88 -2.63 -2.92
CA ALA A 8 9.07 -2.20 -4.06
C ALA A 8 7.81 -1.45 -3.60
N VAL A 9 7.14 -1.93 -2.55
CA VAL A 9 5.96 -1.24 -1.98
C VAL A 9 6.35 0.13 -1.41
N ILE A 10 7.49 0.24 -0.72
CA ILE A 10 7.99 1.52 -0.22
C ILE A 10 8.31 2.46 -1.39
N ALA A 11 8.96 1.97 -2.45
CA ALA A 11 9.26 2.78 -3.63
C ALA A 11 7.98 3.32 -4.30
N MET A 12 6.97 2.47 -4.50
CA MET A 12 5.65 2.86 -5.00
C MET A 12 5.00 3.95 -4.13
N LEU A 13 5.05 3.80 -2.81
CA LEU A 13 4.50 4.81 -1.88
C LEU A 13 5.28 6.12 -1.93
N SER A 14 6.60 6.08 -2.04
CA SER A 14 7.46 7.25 -2.17
C SER A 14 7.24 8.00 -3.49
N ASP A 15 6.84 7.31 -4.56
CA ASP A 15 6.45 7.96 -5.82
C ASP A 15 5.12 8.74 -5.70
N ILE A 16 4.25 8.34 -4.76
CA ILE A 16 3.00 9.05 -4.45
C ILE A 16 3.28 10.24 -3.53
N ASN A 17 4.10 10.06 -2.49
CA ASN A 17 4.43 11.11 -1.52
C ASN A 17 5.87 10.98 -1.01
N ASP A 18 6.76 11.84 -1.45
CA ASP A 18 8.17 11.85 -1.06
C ASP A 18 8.44 12.57 0.29
N GLU A 19 7.41 13.18 0.90
CA GLU A 19 7.54 13.87 2.20
C GLU A 19 7.43 12.91 3.39
N VAL A 20 7.00 11.66 3.17
CA VAL A 20 6.72 10.66 4.22
C VAL A 20 7.76 9.55 4.20
N ASP A 21 8.34 9.25 5.36
CA ASP A 21 9.21 8.09 5.53
C ASP A 21 8.39 6.82 5.80
N PHE A 22 7.92 6.19 4.72
CA PHE A 22 7.16 4.94 4.77
C PHE A 22 7.92 3.74 5.34
N SER A 23 9.25 3.83 5.48
CA SER A 23 10.05 2.75 6.07
C SER A 23 9.93 2.68 7.59
N THR A 24 9.51 3.78 8.23
CA THR A 24 9.42 3.87 9.70
C THR A 24 8.03 4.27 10.22
N GLU A 25 7.19 4.89 9.39
CA GLU A 25 5.84 5.28 9.78
C GLU A 25 4.87 4.09 9.79
N ASP A 26 4.20 3.89 10.93
CA ASP A 26 3.30 2.77 11.19
C ASP A 26 1.83 3.17 11.45
N LYS A 27 1.51 4.46 11.32
CA LYS A 27 0.19 5.06 11.57
C LYS A 27 -0.22 6.01 10.47
N LEU A 28 0.03 5.64 9.21
CA LEU A 28 -0.25 6.47 8.05
C LEU A 28 -1.71 6.95 7.99
N VAL A 29 -2.68 6.07 8.23
CA VAL A 29 -4.11 6.45 8.23
C VAL A 29 -4.50 7.07 9.57
N ASP A 30 -4.06 6.49 10.68
CA ASP A 30 -4.40 6.95 12.03
C ASP A 30 -3.93 8.39 12.31
N ASN A 31 -2.73 8.75 11.83
CA ASN A 31 -2.17 10.10 11.90
C ASN A 31 -2.69 11.02 10.77
N ARG A 32 -3.56 10.51 9.88
CA ARG A 32 -4.09 11.22 8.70
C ARG A 32 -2.99 11.71 7.75
N ILE A 33 -1.94 10.92 7.61
CA ILE A 33 -0.89 11.13 6.62
C ILE A 33 -1.39 10.67 5.25
N LEU A 34 -2.07 9.52 5.20
CA LEU A 34 -2.86 9.09 4.06
C LEU A 34 -4.33 9.39 4.31
N ASP A 35 -4.91 10.25 3.47
CA ASP A 35 -6.33 10.52 3.48
C ASP A 35 -7.10 9.63 2.48
N SER A 36 -8.40 9.86 2.32
CA SER A 36 -9.24 9.07 1.43
C SER A 36 -8.83 9.15 -0.05
N PHE A 37 -8.27 10.27 -0.50
CA PHE A 37 -7.77 10.42 -1.86
C PHE A 37 -6.42 9.72 -2.02
N ASP A 38 -5.53 9.83 -1.04
CA ASP A 38 -4.24 9.14 -1.07
C ASP A 38 -4.43 7.62 -1.11
N ILE A 39 -5.37 7.07 -0.33
CA ILE A 39 -5.71 5.65 -0.35
C ILE A 39 -6.17 5.21 -1.76
N LEU A 40 -6.94 6.03 -2.47
CA LEU A 40 -7.36 5.71 -3.85
C LEU A 40 -6.17 5.73 -4.81
N SER A 41 -5.23 6.65 -4.64
CA SER A 41 -3.98 6.69 -5.41
C SER A 41 -3.11 5.46 -5.14
N VAL A 42 -2.99 5.04 -3.88
CA VAL A 42 -2.27 3.82 -3.49
C VAL A 42 -2.91 2.59 -4.15
N ILE A 43 -4.24 2.47 -4.10
CA ILE A 43 -4.94 1.34 -4.74
C ILE A 43 -4.69 1.30 -6.25
N SER A 44 -4.71 2.45 -6.92
CA SER A 44 -4.40 2.52 -8.36
C SER A 44 -2.96 2.11 -8.65
N ALA A 45 -2.00 2.57 -7.85
CA ALA A 45 -0.60 2.22 -8.01
C ALA A 45 -0.35 0.72 -7.78
N ILE A 46 -1.05 0.10 -6.82
CA ILE A 46 -0.97 -1.35 -6.58
C ILE A 46 -1.43 -2.14 -7.81
N ASP A 47 -2.54 -1.74 -8.43
CA ASP A 47 -3.06 -2.36 -9.65
C ASP A 47 -2.06 -2.19 -10.82
N ASP A 48 -1.55 -0.98 -11.02
CA ASP A 48 -0.63 -0.65 -12.12
C ASP A 48 0.74 -1.34 -11.99
N GLU A 49 1.29 -1.46 -10.77
CA GLU A 49 2.64 -1.97 -10.53
C GLU A 49 2.71 -3.47 -10.23
N PHE A 50 1.68 -4.02 -9.57
CA PHE A 50 1.67 -5.42 -9.13
C PHE A 50 0.59 -6.28 -9.79
N ASP A 51 -0.29 -5.71 -10.63
CA ASP A 51 -1.45 -6.41 -11.23
C ASP A 51 -2.37 -7.01 -10.14
N VAL A 52 -2.52 -6.29 -9.01
CA VAL A 52 -3.31 -6.72 -7.86
C VAL A 52 -4.50 -5.79 -7.64
N SER A 53 -5.71 -6.34 -7.73
CA SER A 53 -6.94 -5.60 -7.46
C SER A 53 -7.29 -5.60 -5.96
N VAL A 54 -7.44 -4.40 -5.37
CA VAL A 54 -7.81 -4.26 -3.95
C VAL A 54 -9.34 -4.13 -3.80
N PRO A 55 -10.04 -5.14 -3.25
CA PRO A 55 -11.48 -5.06 -3.08
C PRO A 55 -11.87 -4.14 -1.90
N ALA A 56 -13.04 -3.52 -1.98
CA ALA A 56 -13.50 -2.53 -0.98
C ALA A 56 -13.48 -3.00 0.49
N LYS A 57 -13.59 -4.31 0.73
CA LYS A 57 -13.51 -4.91 2.08
C LYS A 57 -12.11 -4.82 2.70
N GLU A 58 -11.06 -4.71 1.88
CA GLU A 58 -9.67 -4.59 2.32
C GLU A 58 -9.29 -3.12 2.58
N ILE A 59 -10.15 -2.16 2.24
CA ILE A 59 -9.94 -0.72 2.50
C ILE A 59 -10.26 -0.43 3.97
N VAL A 60 -9.38 -0.89 4.84
CA VAL A 60 -9.42 -0.70 6.30
C VAL A 60 -8.06 -0.16 6.78
N PRO A 61 -8.02 0.65 7.85
CA PRO A 61 -6.77 1.22 8.36
C PRO A 61 -5.68 0.17 8.61
N GLU A 62 -6.07 -1.04 9.05
CA GLU A 62 -5.17 -2.16 9.31
C GLU A 62 -4.36 -2.61 8.10
N ASN A 63 -4.83 -2.38 6.87
CA ASN A 63 -4.12 -2.74 5.64
C ASN A 63 -3.32 -1.55 5.04
N PHE A 64 -3.45 -0.34 5.59
CA PHE A 64 -2.91 0.90 5.01
C PHE A 64 -2.11 1.75 6.02
N ASN A 65 -2.00 1.32 7.27
CA ASN A 65 -1.32 2.09 8.31
C ASN A 65 0.20 2.05 8.20
N SER A 66 0.77 1.07 7.51
CA SER A 66 2.21 0.98 7.25
C SER A 66 2.50 0.39 5.87
N ALA A 67 3.71 0.61 5.34
CA ALA A 67 4.17 -0.06 4.13
C ALA A 67 4.18 -1.60 4.29
N GLN A 68 4.45 -2.08 5.50
CA GLN A 68 4.42 -3.50 5.85
C GLN A 68 3.00 -4.08 5.70
N ASP A 69 1.99 -3.38 6.23
CA ASP A 69 0.59 -3.83 6.15
C ASP A 69 0.09 -3.87 4.70
N ILE A 70 0.47 -2.85 3.91
CA ILE A 70 0.15 -2.77 2.48
C ILE A 70 0.81 -3.94 1.74
N TYR A 71 2.09 -4.19 2.00
CA TYR A 71 2.82 -5.32 1.42
C TYR A 71 2.15 -6.68 1.74
N GLU A 72 1.80 -6.92 3.00
CA GLU A 72 1.13 -8.16 3.42
C GLU A 72 -0.25 -8.32 2.79
N MET A 73 -0.99 -7.22 2.61
CA MET A 73 -2.24 -7.22 1.86
C MET A 73 -2.02 -7.60 0.40
N ILE A 74 -1.07 -6.96 -0.28
CA ILE A 74 -0.77 -7.22 -1.70
C ILE A 74 -0.38 -8.69 -1.91
N VAL A 75 0.55 -9.22 -1.11
CA VAL A 75 1.00 -10.62 -1.21
C VAL A 75 -0.18 -11.58 -1.01
N ARG A 76 -1.03 -11.33 -0.01
CA ARG A 76 -2.22 -12.15 0.27
C ARG A 76 -3.20 -12.16 -0.90
N LEU A 77 -3.39 -11.01 -1.55
CA LEU A 77 -4.30 -10.89 -2.70
C LEU A 77 -3.70 -11.51 -3.96
N ALA A 78 -2.41 -11.33 -4.22
CA ALA A 78 -1.70 -11.92 -5.35
C ALA A 78 -1.69 -13.46 -5.32
N ASP A 79 -1.50 -14.06 -4.13
CA ASP A 79 -1.55 -15.53 -3.95
C ASP A 79 -2.98 -16.11 -4.09
N SER A 80 -4.00 -15.25 -4.02
CA SER A 80 -5.40 -15.66 -4.11
C SER A 80 -5.96 -15.66 -5.53
N GLU A 81 -5.15 -15.30 -6.54
CA GLU A 81 -5.47 -15.37 -7.98
C GLU A 81 -4.77 -16.56 -8.68
#